data_AF-A0AA35Z0X7-F1
#
_entry.id   AF-A0AA35Z0X7-F1
#
_cell.length_a   1.000
_cell.length_b   1.000
_cell.length_c   1.000
_cell.angle_alpha   90.00
_cell.angle_beta   90.00
_cell.angle_gamma   90.00
#
_symmetry.space_group_name_H-M   'P 1'
#
loop_
_entity.id
_entity.type
_entity.pdbx_description
1 polymer ?
#
loop_
_entity_poly.entity_id
_entity_poly.type
_entity_poly.pdbx_seq_one_letter_code
_entity_poly.pdbx_strand_id
1 'polypeptide(L)'
;MLEEIRIYAMERMYRMLLEGQSWGNLKICSSIRLKISKLKKQQRFWGVIPSGVQKYEVRIGNDGYAVDLNNNTCGCRSWQVSGIPCVYAVAVISYLNRNAEDYVAPWFHTTMFLTCYNHTINPLNGSSMWPEAPYMKPLPPQKRRLPGRPTLKRKKDQSEMESKGKRRHTISKAGSVNRCTICRERGHNRSTCPTRPADVASTSRPKNKKPKKCKVEPVQVDPVQADPVDPVQVPAPNVEPIQADPVDPVQVPHVEPVDDPAPHVEPVQVDDPHPNVDVPAQPVATRKRIRKYSERITKIGLRRKVLKKEGSTGHNPMVLE
;
A
#
# COMPACT_ATOMS: atom_id res chain seq x y z
N MET A 1 -0.14 -17.35 -0.23
CA MET A 1 0.23 -15.92 -0.19
C MET A 1 0.65 -15.39 -1.56
N LEU A 2 1.81 -15.76 -2.13
CA LEU A 2 2.25 -15.20 -3.43
C LEU A 2 1.33 -15.60 -4.60
N GLU A 3 0.92 -16.86 -4.66
CA GLU A 3 0.01 -17.34 -5.71
C GLU A 3 -1.38 -16.67 -5.63
N GLU A 4 -1.87 -16.39 -4.42
CA GLU A 4 -3.13 -15.66 -4.22
C GLU A 4 -3.02 -14.20 -4.69
N ILE A 5 -1.85 -13.58 -4.49
CA ILE A 5 -1.56 -12.22 -5.00
C ILE A 5 -1.53 -12.24 -6.54
N ARG A 6 -0.90 -13.25 -7.15
CA ARG A 6 -0.88 -13.43 -8.61
C ARG A 6 -2.30 -13.58 -9.17
N ILE A 7 -3.11 -14.46 -8.59
CA ILE A 7 -4.51 -14.67 -9.00
C ILE A 7 -5.31 -13.38 -8.84
N TYR A 8 -5.18 -12.68 -7.71
CA TYR A 8 -5.85 -11.41 -7.48
C TYR A 8 -5.46 -10.35 -8.53
N ALA A 9 -4.16 -10.23 -8.83
CA ALA A 9 -3.67 -9.29 -9.82
C ALA A 9 -4.21 -9.61 -11.22
N MET A 10 -4.16 -10.88 -11.63
CA MET A 10 -4.69 -11.37 -12.91
C MET A 10 -6.19 -11.09 -13.05
N GLU A 11 -7.00 -11.47 -12.06
CA GLU A 11 -8.44 -11.19 -12.05
C GLU A 11 -8.74 -9.69 -12.05
N ARG A 12 -7.93 -8.91 -11.32
CA ARG A 12 -8.07 -7.45 -11.28
C ARG A 12 -7.78 -6.84 -12.65
N MET A 13 -6.67 -7.19 -13.29
CA MET A 13 -6.29 -6.66 -14.60
C MET A 13 -7.37 -6.97 -15.64
N TYR A 14 -7.81 -8.23 -15.70
CA TYR A 14 -8.88 -8.65 -16.61
C TYR A 14 -10.19 -7.88 -16.36
N ARG A 15 -10.60 -7.74 -15.10
CA ARG A 15 -11.81 -6.96 -14.76
C ARG A 15 -11.69 -5.49 -15.16
N MET A 16 -10.53 -4.87 -14.94
CA MET A 16 -10.32 -3.47 -15.33
C MET A 16 -10.33 -3.31 -16.85
N LEU A 17 -9.73 -4.24 -17.61
CA LEU A 17 -9.81 -4.23 -19.06
C LEU A 17 -11.26 -4.31 -19.56
N LEU A 18 -12.05 -5.26 -19.04
CA LEU A 18 -13.47 -5.38 -19.38
C LEU A 18 -14.27 -4.12 -19.01
N GLU A 19 -14.00 -3.54 -17.85
CA GLU A 19 -14.63 -2.28 -17.43
C GLU A 19 -14.28 -1.15 -18.41
N GLY A 20 -13.01 -1.00 -18.80
CA GLY A 20 -12.58 -0.02 -19.79
C GLY A 20 -13.23 -0.21 -21.16
N GLN A 21 -13.33 -1.46 -21.64
CA GLN A 21 -13.99 -1.79 -22.91
C GLN A 21 -15.50 -1.48 -22.88
N SER A 22 -16.14 -1.69 -21.73
CA SER A 22 -17.58 -1.40 -21.55
C SER A 22 -17.93 0.08 -21.67
N TRP A 23 -16.95 0.98 -21.59
CA TRP A 23 -17.16 2.42 -21.72
C TRP A 23 -17.43 2.86 -23.16
N GLY A 24 -17.14 2.02 -24.17
CA GLY A 24 -17.35 2.34 -25.57
C GLY A 24 -16.53 3.55 -26.02
N ASN A 25 -17.16 4.49 -26.73
CA ASN A 25 -16.49 5.65 -27.35
C ASN A 25 -16.22 6.82 -26.39
N LEU A 26 -16.12 6.58 -25.08
CA LEU A 26 -15.81 7.64 -24.13
C LEU A 26 -14.35 8.08 -24.25
N LYS A 27 -14.11 9.38 -24.45
CA LYS A 27 -12.76 9.97 -24.48
C LYS A 27 -12.00 9.79 -23.16
N ILE A 28 -12.72 9.86 -22.03
CA ILE A 28 -12.16 9.88 -20.68
C ILE A 28 -12.83 8.81 -19.81
N CYS A 29 -12.08 8.26 -18.86
CA CYS A 29 -12.55 7.30 -17.87
C CYS A 29 -13.89 7.73 -17.23
N SER A 30 -14.82 6.78 -17.12
CA SER A 30 -16.19 7.03 -16.64
C SER A 30 -16.24 7.72 -15.26
N SER A 31 -15.36 7.32 -14.32
CA SER A 31 -15.31 7.95 -12.99
C SER A 31 -14.91 9.43 -13.03
N ILE A 32 -14.00 9.81 -13.93
CA ILE A 32 -13.55 11.20 -14.09
C ILE A 32 -14.64 12.03 -14.77
N ARG A 33 -15.29 11.47 -15.79
CA ARG A 33 -16.46 12.11 -16.42
C ARG A 33 -17.55 12.42 -15.41
N LEU A 34 -17.90 11.45 -14.54
CA LEU A 34 -18.88 11.66 -13.47
C LEU A 34 -18.43 12.73 -12.46
N LYS A 35 -17.13 12.80 -12.16
CA LYS A 35 -16.57 13.87 -11.31
C LYS A 35 -16.76 15.23 -11.98
N ILE A 36 -16.43 15.37 -13.26
CA ILE A 36 -16.63 16.60 -14.03
C ILE A 36 -18.11 16.99 -14.10
N SER A 37 -19.02 16.04 -14.29
CA SER A 37 -20.46 16.33 -14.27
C SER A 37 -20.94 16.91 -12.94
N LYS A 38 -20.33 16.51 -11.81
CA LYS A 38 -20.62 17.13 -10.50
C LYS A 38 -20.05 18.54 -10.42
N LEU A 39 -18.82 18.75 -10.89
CA LEU A 39 -18.19 20.08 -10.93
C LEU A 39 -18.97 21.05 -11.82
N LYS A 40 -19.51 20.57 -12.96
CA LYS A 40 -20.40 21.35 -13.86
C LYS A 40 -21.66 21.88 -13.16
N LYS A 41 -22.14 21.20 -12.11
CA LYS A 41 -23.27 21.69 -11.30
C LYS A 41 -22.84 22.73 -10.25
N GLN A 42 -21.62 22.60 -9.74
CA GLN A 42 -21.07 23.49 -8.71
C GLN A 42 -20.51 24.79 -9.29
N GLN A 43 -20.02 24.76 -10.53
CA GLN A 43 -19.40 25.91 -11.20
C GLN A 43 -20.36 27.11 -11.32
N ARG A 44 -21.68 26.88 -11.37
CA ARG A 44 -22.72 27.91 -11.49
C ARG A 44 -22.73 28.95 -10.36
N PHE A 45 -22.09 28.66 -9.23
CA PHE A 45 -22.02 29.56 -8.08
C PHE A 45 -20.85 30.53 -8.18
N TRP A 46 -19.97 30.38 -9.17
CA TRP A 46 -18.75 31.14 -9.30
C TRP A 46 -18.85 32.12 -10.47
N GLY A 47 -18.63 33.41 -10.20
CA GLY A 47 -18.54 34.43 -11.22
C GLY A 47 -17.17 34.42 -11.89
N VAL A 48 -17.14 34.53 -13.22
CA VAL A 48 -15.90 34.55 -14.01
C VAL A 48 -15.65 35.97 -14.53
N ILE A 49 -14.46 36.50 -14.29
CA ILE A 49 -14.00 37.80 -14.76
C ILE A 49 -12.75 37.58 -15.64
N PRO A 50 -12.77 37.97 -16.93
CA PRO A 50 -11.59 37.92 -17.76
C PRO A 50 -10.57 38.97 -17.30
N SER A 51 -9.31 38.55 -17.11
CA SER A 51 -8.21 39.42 -16.68
C SER A 51 -7.13 39.59 -17.76
N GLY A 52 -7.06 38.66 -18.72
CA GLY A 52 -6.18 38.75 -19.88
C GLY A 52 -6.40 37.59 -20.86
N VAL A 53 -5.47 37.42 -21.81
CA VAL A 53 -5.54 36.30 -22.77
C VAL A 53 -5.41 34.98 -22.01
N GLN A 54 -6.49 34.19 -22.04
CA GLN A 54 -6.61 32.90 -21.35
C GLN A 54 -6.41 32.94 -19.81
N LYS A 55 -6.47 34.13 -19.21
CA LYS A 55 -6.35 34.33 -17.75
C LYS A 55 -7.62 34.94 -17.19
N TYR A 56 -8.10 34.35 -16.12
CA TYR A 56 -9.40 34.67 -15.54
C TYR A 56 -9.31 34.70 -14.02
N GLU A 57 -10.10 35.56 -13.42
CA GLU A 57 -10.39 35.53 -11.99
C GLU A 57 -11.77 34.91 -11.78
N VAL A 58 -11.85 33.92 -10.92
CA VAL A 58 -13.09 33.24 -10.56
C VAL A 58 -13.41 33.55 -9.12
N ARG A 59 -14.57 34.16 -8.85
CA ARG A 59 -14.88 34.70 -7.53
C ARG A 59 -16.31 34.45 -7.04
N ILE A 60 -16.45 34.37 -5.73
CA ILE A 60 -17.71 34.46 -5.00
C ILE A 60 -17.47 35.34 -3.76
N GLY A 61 -18.13 36.50 -3.69
CA GLY A 61 -17.86 37.48 -2.64
C GLY A 61 -16.38 37.92 -2.62
N ASN A 62 -15.70 37.61 -1.50
CA ASN A 62 -14.28 37.91 -1.27
C ASN A 62 -13.34 36.75 -1.65
N ASP A 63 -13.87 35.55 -1.92
CA ASP A 63 -13.05 34.42 -2.34
C ASP A 63 -12.80 34.52 -3.84
N GLY A 64 -11.54 34.68 -4.23
CA GLY A 64 -11.09 34.81 -5.62
C GLY A 64 -9.96 33.84 -5.94
N TYR A 65 -10.03 33.22 -7.13
CA TYR A 65 -9.01 32.30 -7.63
C TYR A 65 -8.61 32.67 -9.05
N ALA A 66 -7.32 32.89 -9.28
CA ALA A 66 -6.78 33.03 -10.62
C ALA A 66 -6.77 31.67 -11.34
N VAL A 67 -7.20 31.64 -12.60
CA VAL A 67 -7.19 30.48 -13.48
C VAL A 67 -6.50 30.86 -14.78
N ASP A 68 -5.53 30.04 -15.20
CA ASP A 68 -4.83 30.17 -16.47
C ASP A 68 -5.07 28.89 -17.28
N LEU A 69 -5.76 29.03 -18.42
CA LEU A 69 -6.11 27.91 -19.28
C LEU A 69 -4.96 27.46 -20.19
N ASN A 70 -4.00 28.33 -20.52
CA ASN A 70 -2.85 27.93 -21.34
C ASN A 70 -1.99 26.92 -20.59
N ASN A 71 -1.75 27.20 -19.31
CA ASN A 71 -0.90 26.40 -18.46
C ASN A 71 -1.68 25.33 -17.68
N ASN A 72 -3.01 25.26 -17.84
CA ASN A 72 -3.88 24.40 -17.05
C ASN A 72 -3.67 24.56 -15.53
N THR A 73 -3.55 25.81 -15.07
CA THR A 73 -3.29 26.12 -13.65
C THR A 73 -4.44 26.85 -12.99
N CYS A 74 -4.59 26.63 -11.68
CA CYS A 74 -5.53 27.36 -10.85
C CYS A 74 -4.89 27.72 -9.51
N GLY A 75 -5.23 28.89 -8.96
CA GLY A 75 -4.79 29.34 -7.64
C GLY A 75 -5.10 28.36 -6.51
N CYS A 76 -6.13 27.51 -6.66
CA CYS A 76 -6.45 26.47 -5.68
C CYS A 76 -5.51 25.26 -5.69
N ARG A 77 -4.60 25.17 -6.67
CA ARG A 77 -3.61 24.10 -6.89
C ARG A 77 -4.16 22.69 -7.15
N SER A 78 -5.47 22.48 -7.02
CA SER A 78 -6.09 21.16 -7.20
C SER A 78 -5.94 20.63 -8.62
N TRP A 79 -5.96 21.51 -9.63
CA TRP A 79 -5.80 21.11 -11.02
C TRP A 79 -4.38 20.62 -11.29
N GLN A 80 -3.37 21.34 -10.82
CA GLN A 80 -1.96 20.98 -10.99
C GLN A 80 -1.61 19.65 -10.32
N VAL A 81 -2.18 19.38 -9.14
CA VAL A 81 -1.93 18.13 -8.41
C VAL A 81 -2.67 16.95 -9.03
N SER A 82 -3.93 17.16 -9.45
CA SER A 82 -4.77 16.04 -9.87
C SER A 82 -4.78 15.80 -11.38
N GLY A 83 -4.41 16.79 -12.21
CA GLY A 83 -4.60 16.77 -13.66
C GLY A 83 -6.07 16.88 -14.11
N ILE A 84 -6.99 17.17 -13.19
CA ILE A 84 -8.42 17.30 -13.47
C ILE A 84 -8.83 18.75 -13.19
N PRO A 85 -9.53 19.43 -14.11
CA PRO A 85 -10.03 20.78 -13.87
C PRO A 85 -10.81 20.87 -12.56
N CYS A 86 -10.47 21.84 -11.71
CA CYS A 86 -11.19 22.12 -10.47
C CYS A 86 -12.51 22.87 -10.75
N VAL A 87 -13.35 23.11 -9.72
CA VAL A 87 -14.61 23.87 -9.90
C VAL A 87 -14.37 25.22 -10.59
N TYR A 88 -13.31 25.93 -10.20
CA TYR A 88 -12.97 27.25 -10.77
C TYR A 88 -12.59 27.15 -12.24
N ALA A 89 -11.74 26.19 -12.60
CA ALA A 89 -11.36 25.94 -13.98
C ALA A 89 -12.58 25.55 -14.83
N VAL A 90 -13.45 24.68 -14.31
CA VAL A 90 -14.70 24.30 -15.00
C VAL A 90 -15.62 25.51 -15.20
N ALA A 91 -15.65 26.46 -14.26
CA ALA A 91 -16.41 27.70 -14.42
C ALA A 91 -15.91 28.53 -15.60
N VAL A 92 -14.59 28.74 -15.68
CA VAL A 92 -13.98 29.45 -16.82
C VAL A 92 -14.21 28.72 -18.14
N ILE A 93 -14.00 27.41 -18.16
CA ILE A 93 -14.18 26.61 -19.39
C ILE A 93 -15.64 26.67 -19.85
N SER A 94 -16.60 26.64 -18.92
CA SER A 94 -18.03 26.79 -19.22
C SER A 94 -18.36 28.20 -19.70
N TYR A 95 -17.75 29.24 -19.13
CA TYR A 95 -17.90 30.63 -19.57
C TYR A 95 -17.45 30.82 -21.04
N LEU A 96 -16.44 30.06 -21.48
CA LEU A 96 -15.97 30.05 -22.87
C LEU A 96 -16.75 29.10 -23.79
N ASN A 97 -17.84 28.47 -23.32
CA ASN A 97 -18.59 27.45 -24.05
C ASN A 97 -17.73 26.28 -24.57
N ARG A 98 -16.68 25.92 -23.82
CA ARG A 98 -15.79 24.79 -24.14
C ARG A 98 -16.11 23.57 -23.28
N ASN A 99 -15.62 22.41 -23.70
CA ASN A 99 -15.81 21.17 -22.94
C ASN A 99 -14.70 21.00 -21.90
N ALA A 100 -15.06 20.91 -20.62
CA ALA A 100 -14.12 20.64 -19.53
C ALA A 100 -13.38 19.29 -19.65
N GLU A 101 -13.93 18.35 -20.42
CA GLU A 101 -13.31 17.07 -20.72
C GLU A 101 -12.01 17.25 -21.52
N ASP A 102 -11.91 18.25 -22.40
CA ASP A 102 -10.72 18.48 -23.23
C ASP A 102 -9.50 18.99 -22.44
N TYR A 103 -9.73 19.45 -21.21
CA TYR A 103 -8.72 20.00 -20.31
C TYR A 103 -8.26 18.99 -19.23
N VAL A 104 -8.71 17.75 -19.34
CA VAL A 104 -8.28 16.65 -18.47
C VAL A 104 -6.96 16.13 -18.97
N ALA A 105 -6.08 15.80 -18.03
CA ALA A 105 -4.79 15.26 -18.36
C ALA A 105 -4.87 13.90 -19.09
N PRO A 106 -3.94 13.61 -20.03
CA PRO A 106 -4.01 12.43 -20.91
C PRO A 106 -4.07 11.09 -20.19
N TRP A 107 -3.50 10.97 -18.98
CA TRP A 107 -3.48 9.72 -18.21
C TRP A 107 -4.86 9.25 -17.73
N PHE A 108 -5.89 10.12 -17.79
CA PHE A 108 -7.27 9.73 -17.53
C PHE A 108 -8.06 9.44 -18.81
N HIS A 109 -7.44 9.47 -19.99
CA HIS A 109 -8.10 9.06 -21.22
C HIS A 109 -8.37 7.57 -21.20
N THR A 110 -9.49 7.18 -21.81
CA THR A 110 -9.86 5.76 -21.94
C THR A 110 -8.80 4.99 -22.70
N THR A 111 -8.16 5.61 -23.71
CA THR A 111 -7.06 5.01 -24.46
C THR A 111 -5.89 4.63 -23.55
N MET A 112 -5.40 5.57 -22.73
CA MET A 112 -4.32 5.30 -21.77
C MET A 112 -4.72 4.26 -20.73
N PHE A 113 -5.96 4.30 -20.25
CA PHE A 113 -6.46 3.29 -19.32
C PHE A 113 -6.42 1.88 -19.94
N LEU A 114 -6.90 1.73 -21.18
CA LEU A 114 -6.86 0.46 -21.90
C LEU A 114 -5.42 0.01 -22.15
N THR A 115 -4.52 0.91 -22.56
CA THR A 115 -3.09 0.61 -22.73
C THR A 115 -2.47 0.07 -21.44
N CYS A 116 -2.75 0.69 -20.29
CA CYS A 116 -2.24 0.25 -18.98
C CYS A 116 -2.69 -1.17 -18.60
N TYR A 117 -3.90 -1.58 -19.02
CA TYR A 117 -4.48 -2.90 -18.70
C TYR A 117 -4.43 -3.89 -19.88
N ASN A 118 -3.77 -3.54 -20.97
CA ASN A 118 -3.67 -4.39 -22.16
C ASN A 118 -2.82 -5.64 -21.90
N HIS A 119 -1.81 -5.51 -21.05
CA HIS A 119 -0.93 -6.62 -20.69
C HIS A 119 -1.62 -7.57 -19.71
N THR A 120 -1.43 -8.87 -19.89
CA THR A 120 -2.04 -9.91 -19.04
C THR A 120 -0.94 -10.74 -18.36
N ILE A 121 -1.20 -11.17 -17.13
CA ILE A 121 -0.36 -12.15 -16.44
C ILE A 121 -0.73 -13.53 -16.99
N ASN A 122 0.24 -14.21 -17.61
CA ASN A 122 0.01 -15.54 -18.16
C ASN A 122 -0.41 -16.54 -17.06
N PRO A 123 -1.30 -17.49 -17.39
CA PRO A 123 -1.63 -18.58 -16.48
C PRO A 123 -0.37 -19.42 -16.20
N LEU A 124 -0.27 -19.90 -14.97
CA LEU A 124 0.79 -20.81 -14.54
C LEU A 124 0.17 -22.14 -14.14
N ASN A 125 0.89 -23.23 -14.42
CA ASN A 125 0.52 -24.55 -13.95
C ASN A 125 0.56 -24.62 -12.41
N GLY A 126 0.04 -25.70 -11.83
CA GLY A 126 0.18 -25.94 -10.39
C GLY A 126 1.65 -26.11 -10.00
N SER A 127 1.99 -25.76 -8.75
CA SER A 127 3.38 -25.82 -8.25
C SER A 127 4.03 -27.20 -8.35
N SER A 128 3.22 -28.26 -8.42
CA SER A 128 3.71 -29.64 -8.62
C SER A 128 4.29 -29.89 -10.02
N MET A 129 3.98 -29.04 -11.00
CA MET A 129 4.43 -29.16 -12.38
C MET A 129 5.55 -28.16 -12.71
N TRP A 130 6.01 -27.37 -11.73
CA TRP A 130 7.05 -26.37 -11.96
C TRP A 130 8.42 -27.05 -12.01
N PRO A 131 9.29 -26.64 -12.94
CA PRO A 131 10.65 -27.15 -12.99
C PRO A 131 11.41 -26.77 -11.71
N GLU A 132 12.27 -27.67 -11.24
CA GLU A 132 13.14 -27.36 -10.11
C GLU A 132 14.16 -26.30 -10.53
N ALA A 133 14.25 -25.24 -9.73
CA ALA A 133 15.20 -24.18 -9.98
C ALA A 133 16.62 -24.69 -9.67
N PRO A 134 17.62 -24.45 -10.54
CA PRO A 134 19.01 -24.85 -10.30
C PRO A 134 19.71 -24.00 -9.22
N TYR A 135 19.02 -23.01 -8.67
CA TYR A 135 19.56 -22.04 -7.73
C TYR A 135 19.40 -22.48 -6.28
N MET A 136 20.38 -22.10 -5.45
CA MET A 136 20.27 -22.27 -4.00
C MET A 136 18.99 -21.59 -3.49
N LYS A 137 18.25 -22.30 -2.64
CA LYS A 137 17.06 -21.73 -1.99
C LYS A 137 17.48 -20.53 -1.15
N PRO A 138 16.76 -19.40 -1.21
CA PRO A 138 17.11 -18.22 -0.44
C PRO A 138 17.16 -18.57 1.04
N LEU A 139 18.24 -18.15 1.70
CA LEU A 139 18.37 -18.29 3.15
C LEU A 139 17.25 -17.50 3.84
N PRO A 140 16.75 -17.98 5.00
CA PRO A 140 15.77 -17.21 5.75
C PRO A 140 16.35 -15.83 6.07
N PRO A 141 15.53 -14.76 6.01
CA PRO A 141 15.99 -13.43 6.36
C PRO A 141 16.59 -13.44 7.76
N GLN A 142 17.76 -12.81 7.92
CA GLN A 142 18.42 -12.72 9.20
C GLN A 142 17.47 -12.09 10.22
N LYS A 143 17.27 -12.78 11.36
CA LYS A 143 16.42 -12.27 12.44
C LYS A 143 17.05 -11.04 13.07
N ARG A 144 16.67 -9.84 12.60
CA ARG A 144 16.94 -8.59 13.33
C ARG A 144 15.93 -8.42 14.45
N ARG A 145 16.42 -8.19 15.68
CA ARG A 145 15.60 -7.59 16.73
C ARG A 145 15.39 -6.13 16.35
N LEU A 146 14.16 -5.75 15.99
CA LEU A 146 13.83 -4.33 15.85
C LEU A 146 14.09 -3.65 17.20
N PRO A 147 14.61 -2.41 17.22
CA PRO A 147 14.67 -1.64 18.46
C PRO A 147 13.27 -1.61 19.07
N GLY A 148 13.16 -2.13 20.29
CA GLY A 148 11.90 -2.16 21.01
C GLY A 148 11.43 -0.74 21.29
N ARG A 149 10.16 -0.61 21.71
CA ARG A 149 9.61 0.66 22.20
C ARG A 149 10.58 1.25 23.25
N PRO A 150 11.06 2.50 23.08
CA PRO A 150 11.86 3.16 24.09
C PRO A 150 11.15 3.10 25.45
N THR A 151 11.89 2.72 26.49
CA THR A 151 11.33 2.67 27.84
C THR A 151 10.95 4.07 28.29
N LEU A 152 9.69 4.28 28.68
CA LEU A 152 9.19 5.58 29.13
C LEU A 152 9.88 6.07 30.42
N LYS A 153 10.41 5.12 31.21
CA LYS A 153 11.17 5.43 32.42
C LYS A 153 12.62 5.68 32.05
N ARG A 154 13.15 6.82 32.50
CA ARG A 154 14.59 7.08 32.53
C ARG A 154 15.29 5.92 33.26
N LYS A 155 16.39 5.41 32.68
CA LYS A 155 17.30 4.51 33.40
C LYS A 155 17.92 5.32 34.54
N LYS A 156 17.69 4.89 35.78
CA LYS A 156 18.27 5.56 36.95
C LYS A 156 19.76 5.25 37.01
N ASP A 157 20.52 6.23 37.44
CA ASP A 157 21.94 6.09 37.72
C ASP A 157 22.15 5.16 38.94
N GLN A 158 23.33 4.54 39.05
CA GLN A 158 23.68 3.64 40.14
C GLN A 158 23.56 4.33 41.51
N SER A 159 23.97 5.60 41.59
CA SER A 159 23.87 6.43 42.79
C SER A 159 22.42 6.63 43.28
N GLU A 160 21.46 6.71 42.35
CA GLU A 160 20.03 6.82 42.65
C GLU A 160 19.40 5.48 43.10
N MET A 161 20.02 4.37 42.72
CA MET A 161 19.62 3.02 43.12
C MET A 161 20.07 2.74 44.56
N GLU A 162 21.28 3.17 44.91
CA GLU A 162 21.90 3.03 46.23
C GLU A 162 21.25 3.91 47.30
N SER A 163 20.82 5.12 46.92
CA SER A 163 20.08 6.04 47.80
C SER A 163 18.64 5.58 48.10
N LYS A 164 18.11 4.61 47.34
CA LYS A 164 16.97 3.78 47.77
C LYS A 164 17.47 2.52 48.47
N GLY A 165 18.23 2.73 49.54
CA GLY A 165 18.59 1.68 50.48
C GLY A 165 17.38 0.85 50.90
N LYS A 166 17.66 -0.43 51.18
CA LYS A 166 16.78 -1.56 51.51
C LYS A 166 15.79 -1.37 52.69
N ARG A 167 15.49 -0.15 53.11
CA ARG A 167 14.74 0.18 54.34
C ARG A 167 13.65 1.22 54.13
N ARG A 168 12.78 1.02 53.13
CA ARG A 168 11.51 1.74 53.11
C ARG A 168 10.48 0.92 53.91
N HIS A 169 10.41 1.17 55.22
CA HIS A 169 9.33 0.85 56.16
C HIS A 169 8.48 -0.39 55.86
N THR A 170 9.10 -1.52 55.54
CA THR A 170 8.38 -2.80 55.51
C THR A 170 8.73 -3.49 56.82
N ILE A 171 7.95 -3.20 57.86
CA ILE A 171 8.03 -3.93 59.12
C ILE A 171 7.82 -5.40 58.76
N SER A 172 8.83 -6.24 59.00
CA SER A 172 8.69 -7.68 58.79
C SER A 172 7.55 -8.18 59.65
N LYS A 173 6.57 -8.86 59.06
CA LYS A 173 5.42 -9.44 59.79
C LYS A 173 5.80 -10.66 60.64
N ALA A 174 7.10 -10.85 60.90
CA ALA A 174 7.63 -11.91 61.74
C ALA A 174 7.19 -11.64 63.19
N GLY A 175 6.43 -12.58 63.77
CA GLY A 175 5.86 -12.46 65.13
C GLY A 175 4.41 -11.97 65.21
N SER A 176 3.78 -11.58 64.09
CA SER A 176 2.36 -11.22 64.08
C SER A 176 1.49 -12.49 64.06
N VAL A 177 0.83 -12.80 65.18
CA VAL A 177 -0.12 -13.92 65.25
C VAL A 177 -1.39 -13.56 64.46
N ASN A 178 -1.70 -14.36 63.45
CA ASN A 178 -2.89 -14.19 62.63
C ASN A 178 -4.16 -14.25 63.50
N ARG A 179 -5.03 -13.26 63.37
CA ARG A 179 -6.39 -13.27 63.93
C ARG A 179 -7.38 -13.69 62.85
N CYS A 180 -8.27 -14.61 63.17
CA CYS A 180 -9.33 -15.02 62.27
C CYS A 180 -10.29 -13.86 62.04
N THR A 181 -10.68 -13.57 60.80
CA THR A 181 -11.62 -12.47 60.53
C THR A 181 -13.08 -12.82 60.87
N ILE A 182 -13.39 -14.12 61.05
CA ILE A 182 -14.74 -14.61 61.35
C ILE A 182 -14.98 -14.62 62.87
N CYS A 183 -14.18 -15.37 63.63
CA CYS A 183 -14.34 -15.46 65.09
C CYS A 183 -13.41 -14.53 65.90
N ARG A 184 -12.48 -13.81 65.25
CA ARG A 184 -11.53 -12.86 65.86
C ARG A 184 -10.50 -13.46 66.83
N GLU A 185 -10.49 -14.77 67.00
CA GLU A 185 -9.50 -15.49 67.81
C GLU A 185 -8.13 -15.61 67.10
N ARG A 186 -7.08 -15.76 67.90
CA ARG A 186 -5.68 -15.88 67.44
C ARG A 186 -5.33 -17.35 67.19
N GLY A 187 -4.49 -17.62 66.18
CA GLY A 187 -3.91 -18.95 65.95
C GLY A 187 -4.43 -19.69 64.71
N HIS A 188 -5.48 -19.19 64.06
CA HIS A 188 -5.98 -19.74 62.81
C HIS A 188 -6.45 -18.62 61.87
N ASN A 189 -6.62 -18.94 60.58
CA ASN A 189 -7.08 -17.97 59.58
C ASN A 189 -8.53 -18.25 59.17
N ARG A 190 -9.13 -17.36 58.38
CA ARG A 190 -10.52 -17.48 57.91
C ARG A 190 -10.83 -18.85 57.29
N SER A 191 -9.88 -19.44 56.56
CA SER A 191 -10.09 -20.72 55.87
C SER A 191 -10.17 -21.92 56.81
N THR A 192 -9.54 -21.85 57.98
CA THR A 192 -9.46 -22.94 58.96
C THR A 192 -10.26 -22.63 60.22
N CYS A 193 -11.24 -21.73 60.14
CA CYS A 193 -12.09 -21.33 61.27
C CYS A 193 -13.14 -22.42 61.57
N PRO A 194 -13.27 -22.89 62.83
CA PRO A 194 -14.25 -23.93 63.20
C PRO A 194 -15.70 -23.50 62.96
N THR A 195 -15.98 -22.21 63.15
CA THR A 195 -17.31 -21.59 62.94
C THR A 195 -17.54 -21.09 61.51
N ARG A 196 -16.76 -21.56 60.54
CA ARG A 196 -16.93 -21.14 59.14
C ARG A 196 -18.24 -21.72 58.57
N PRO A 197 -19.20 -20.89 58.11
CA PRO A 197 -20.41 -21.39 57.46
C PRO A 197 -20.05 -22.11 56.14
N ALA A 198 -20.68 -23.28 55.92
CA ALA A 198 -20.32 -24.23 54.86
C ALA A 198 -20.58 -23.73 53.43
N ASP A 199 -21.37 -22.67 53.26
CA ASP A 199 -21.88 -22.25 51.94
C ASP A 199 -20.99 -21.26 51.16
N VAL A 200 -19.68 -21.28 51.44
CA VAL A 200 -18.70 -20.55 50.61
C VAL A 200 -17.47 -21.41 50.32
N ALA A 201 -17.71 -22.66 49.92
CA ALA A 201 -16.72 -23.45 49.21
C ALA A 201 -16.82 -23.16 47.70
N SER A 202 -15.87 -22.36 47.18
CA SER A 202 -15.34 -22.38 45.79
C SER A 202 -15.13 -20.98 45.22
N THR A 203 -13.94 -20.42 45.39
CA THR A 203 -13.33 -19.51 44.39
C THR A 203 -11.81 -19.59 44.51
N SER A 204 -11.27 -20.80 44.34
CA SER A 204 -9.86 -20.94 43.98
C SER A 204 -9.70 -20.54 42.51
N ARG A 205 -9.21 -19.31 42.28
CA ARG A 205 -8.82 -18.82 40.96
C ARG A 205 -7.72 -19.74 40.39
N PRO A 206 -7.87 -20.33 39.18
CA PRO A 206 -6.85 -21.22 38.64
C PRO A 206 -5.57 -20.45 38.31
N LYS A 207 -4.43 -20.95 38.82
CA LYS A 207 -3.08 -20.47 38.46
C LYS A 207 -2.79 -20.89 37.02
N ASN A 208 -2.65 -19.90 36.14
CA ASN A 208 -2.29 -20.07 34.74
C ASN A 208 -0.87 -20.67 34.65
N LYS A 209 -0.76 -21.99 34.40
CA LYS A 209 0.52 -22.67 34.14
C LYS A 209 0.92 -22.41 32.68
N LYS A 210 1.99 -21.64 32.45
CA LYS A 210 2.66 -21.59 31.14
C LYS A 210 3.26 -22.96 30.82
N PRO A 211 3.13 -23.50 29.59
CA PRO A 211 3.75 -24.75 29.22
C PRO A 211 5.28 -24.61 29.15
N LYS A 212 5.99 -25.59 29.73
CA LYS A 212 7.44 -25.75 29.67
C LYS A 212 7.86 -26.09 28.24
N LYS A 213 8.79 -25.32 27.66
CA LYS A 213 9.50 -25.71 26.44
C LYS A 213 10.50 -26.82 26.79
N CYS A 214 10.44 -27.94 26.09
CA CYS A 214 11.43 -29.00 26.17
C CYS A 214 12.80 -28.46 25.70
N LYS A 215 13.82 -28.66 26.54
CA LYS A 215 15.23 -28.59 26.14
C LYS A 215 15.52 -29.83 25.28
N VAL A 216 16.04 -29.62 24.09
CA VAL A 216 16.80 -30.66 23.36
C VAL A 216 18.26 -30.27 23.53
N GLU A 217 19.07 -31.20 23.99
CA GLU A 217 20.51 -31.02 24.21
C GLU A 217 21.27 -30.89 22.88
N PRO A 218 22.38 -30.13 22.87
CA PRO A 218 23.23 -30.03 21.69
C PRO A 218 24.10 -31.29 21.57
N VAL A 219 24.06 -31.93 20.39
CA VAL A 219 25.03 -32.96 20.00
C VAL A 219 26.36 -32.24 19.69
N GLN A 220 27.41 -32.69 20.36
CA GLN A 220 28.79 -32.29 20.12
C GLN A 220 29.26 -32.83 18.75
N VAL A 221 29.92 -32.00 17.96
CA VAL A 221 30.72 -32.44 16.81
C VAL A 221 32.09 -31.83 16.99
N ASP A 222 33.10 -32.71 17.01
CA ASP A 222 34.50 -32.38 17.28
C ASP A 222 35.09 -31.42 16.24
N PRO A 223 36.15 -30.65 16.59
CA PRO A 223 36.76 -29.69 15.69
C PRO A 223 37.68 -30.40 14.69
N VAL A 224 37.39 -30.26 13.40
CA VAL A 224 38.37 -30.55 12.35
C VAL A 224 39.29 -29.34 12.20
N GLN A 225 40.59 -29.62 12.28
CA GLN A 225 41.69 -28.66 12.25
C GLN A 225 41.71 -27.88 10.93
N ALA A 226 42.04 -26.59 11.05
CA ALA A 226 42.28 -25.68 9.94
C ALA A 226 43.71 -25.87 9.43
N ASP A 227 43.86 -26.10 8.12
CA ASP A 227 45.12 -25.89 7.43
C ASP A 227 45.28 -24.38 7.12
N PRO A 228 46.51 -23.81 7.23
CA PRO A 228 46.75 -22.41 6.93
C PRO A 228 46.75 -22.17 5.41
N VAL A 229 45.95 -21.21 4.95
CA VAL A 229 46.04 -20.69 3.58
C VAL A 229 46.66 -19.30 3.65
N ASP A 230 47.79 -19.13 2.98
CA ASP A 230 48.57 -17.89 2.92
C ASP A 230 47.78 -16.70 2.34
N PRO A 231 48.07 -15.46 2.76
CA PRO A 231 47.36 -14.27 2.32
C PRO A 231 47.75 -13.88 0.88
N VAL A 232 46.78 -13.97 -0.03
CA VAL A 232 46.87 -13.38 -1.38
C VAL A 232 46.82 -11.85 -1.26
N GLN A 233 47.92 -11.19 -1.64
CA GLN A 233 48.02 -9.75 -1.81
C GLN A 233 47.15 -9.29 -2.99
N VAL A 234 46.33 -8.27 -2.74
CA VAL A 234 45.62 -7.51 -3.78
C VAL A 234 46.55 -6.38 -4.25
N PRO A 235 46.93 -6.27 -5.53
CA PRO A 235 47.61 -5.07 -6.01
C PRO A 235 46.61 -3.93 -6.26
N ALA A 236 47.02 -2.74 -5.84
CA ALA A 236 46.28 -1.48 -5.96
C ALA A 236 46.13 -1.02 -7.43
N PRO A 237 45.09 -0.24 -7.77
CA PRO A 237 44.95 0.34 -9.10
C PRO A 237 45.96 1.49 -9.30
N ASN A 238 46.73 1.40 -10.39
CA ASN A 238 47.59 2.49 -10.84
C ASN A 238 46.70 3.59 -11.48
N VAL A 239 46.77 4.80 -10.95
CA VAL A 239 46.19 6.00 -11.56
C VAL A 239 47.34 6.95 -11.86
N GLU A 240 47.64 7.12 -13.15
CA GLU A 240 48.48 8.22 -13.63
C GLU A 240 47.65 9.19 -14.49
N PRO A 241 48.00 10.48 -14.51
CA PRO A 241 47.11 11.55 -14.93
C PRO A 241 47.21 11.83 -16.44
N ILE A 242 46.05 11.98 -17.10
CA ILE A 242 45.98 12.40 -18.50
C ILE A 242 46.17 13.92 -18.57
N GLN A 243 47.24 14.36 -19.24
CA GLN A 243 47.49 15.75 -19.61
C GLN A 243 46.57 16.16 -20.77
N ALA A 244 46.07 17.39 -20.71
CA ALA A 244 45.25 18.00 -21.75
C ALA A 244 46.14 18.74 -22.76
N ASP A 245 45.99 18.43 -24.04
CA ASP A 245 46.59 19.17 -25.16
C ASP A 245 45.52 19.90 -25.99
N PRO A 246 45.87 20.99 -26.70
CA PRO A 246 44.94 22.01 -27.19
C PRO A 246 44.32 21.68 -28.56
N VAL A 247 43.13 22.24 -28.79
CA VAL A 247 42.33 22.08 -30.01
C VAL A 247 42.64 23.19 -31.02
N ASP A 248 43.02 22.83 -32.25
CA ASP A 248 43.04 23.72 -33.42
C ASP A 248 41.84 23.44 -34.36
N PRO A 249 41.33 24.44 -35.11
CA PRO A 249 40.07 24.34 -35.84
C PRO A 249 40.27 24.00 -37.33
N VAL A 250 39.47 23.06 -37.88
CA VAL A 250 39.44 22.81 -39.34
C VAL A 250 38.01 22.73 -39.90
N GLN A 251 37.76 23.70 -40.79
CA GLN A 251 36.87 23.90 -41.94
C GLN A 251 35.75 22.91 -42.32
N VAL A 252 34.62 23.52 -42.71
CA VAL A 252 33.40 22.91 -43.30
C VAL A 252 33.52 22.89 -44.83
N PRO A 253 33.26 21.77 -45.53
CA PRO A 253 33.16 21.78 -46.99
C PRO A 253 31.72 21.99 -47.48
N HIS A 254 31.63 22.77 -48.56
CA HIS A 254 30.45 23.10 -49.36
C HIS A 254 30.04 21.93 -50.27
N VAL A 255 28.74 21.66 -50.41
CA VAL A 255 28.19 20.62 -51.30
C VAL A 255 27.14 21.27 -52.20
N GLU A 256 27.32 21.15 -53.52
CA GLU A 256 26.37 21.60 -54.55
C GLU A 256 25.20 20.63 -54.73
N PRO A 257 24.03 21.06 -55.26
CA PRO A 257 22.85 20.21 -55.40
C PRO A 257 22.87 19.42 -56.72
N VAL A 258 22.54 18.13 -56.63
CA VAL A 258 22.34 17.24 -57.78
C VAL A 258 20.84 16.96 -57.91
N ASP A 259 20.26 17.27 -59.07
CA ASP A 259 18.88 16.95 -59.43
C ASP A 259 18.77 15.47 -59.85
N ASP A 260 17.90 14.71 -59.18
CA ASP A 260 17.51 13.35 -59.58
C ASP A 260 16.00 13.25 -59.88
N PRO A 261 15.58 12.56 -60.96
CA PRO A 261 14.20 12.50 -61.44
C PRO A 261 13.35 11.43 -60.72
N ALA A 262 12.05 11.68 -60.62
CA ALA A 262 11.07 10.83 -59.95
C ALA A 262 10.89 9.44 -60.59
N PRO A 263 10.73 8.35 -59.80
CA PRO A 263 10.44 7.03 -60.35
C PRO A 263 8.95 6.74 -60.52
N HIS A 264 8.64 6.14 -61.67
CA HIS A 264 7.37 5.55 -62.07
C HIS A 264 6.88 4.45 -61.10
N VAL A 265 5.57 4.39 -60.88
CA VAL A 265 4.87 3.34 -60.12
C VAL A 265 4.19 2.38 -61.09
N GLU A 266 4.50 1.08 -61.01
CA GLU A 266 3.65 0.01 -61.54
C GLU A 266 2.94 -0.73 -60.39
N PRO A 267 1.67 -1.15 -60.57
CA PRO A 267 0.88 -1.76 -59.51
C PRO A 267 1.08 -3.28 -59.41
N VAL A 268 1.36 -3.77 -58.21
CA VAL A 268 1.40 -5.21 -57.88
C VAL A 268 -0.01 -5.72 -57.59
N GLN A 269 -0.38 -6.81 -58.25
CA GLN A 269 -1.65 -7.52 -58.11
C GLN A 269 -1.76 -8.23 -56.75
N VAL A 270 -2.96 -8.24 -56.17
CA VAL A 270 -3.28 -8.89 -54.89
C VAL A 270 -4.07 -10.16 -55.19
N ASP A 271 -3.53 -11.33 -54.84
CA ASP A 271 -4.22 -12.62 -54.96
C ASP A 271 -5.27 -12.81 -53.83
N ASP A 272 -6.36 -13.48 -54.21
CA ASP A 272 -7.57 -13.79 -53.43
C ASP A 272 -7.35 -14.69 -52.18
N PRO A 273 -8.29 -14.67 -51.20
CA PRO A 273 -8.19 -15.43 -49.95
C PRO A 273 -8.80 -16.84 -50.04
N HIS A 274 -8.12 -17.83 -49.46
CA HIS A 274 -8.62 -19.19 -49.20
C HIS A 274 -9.18 -19.34 -47.76
N PRO A 275 -9.96 -20.39 -47.43
CA PRO A 275 -11.28 -20.26 -46.83
C PRO A 275 -11.35 -20.53 -45.31
N ASN A 276 -12.47 -20.09 -44.74
CA ASN A 276 -12.89 -20.28 -43.35
C ASN A 276 -12.71 -21.71 -42.84
N VAL A 277 -12.11 -21.82 -41.64
CA VAL A 277 -12.10 -23.05 -40.85
C VAL A 277 -12.96 -22.81 -39.61
N ASP A 278 -14.09 -23.52 -39.53
CA ASP A 278 -15.02 -23.50 -38.40
C ASP A 278 -14.35 -24.00 -37.12
N VAL A 279 -14.34 -23.16 -36.07
CA VAL A 279 -13.87 -23.52 -34.73
C VAL A 279 -15.08 -23.82 -33.83
N PRO A 280 -15.16 -25.02 -33.21
CA PRO A 280 -16.32 -25.39 -32.39
C PRO A 280 -16.35 -24.66 -31.04
N ALA A 281 -17.56 -24.25 -30.64
CA ALA A 281 -17.86 -23.51 -29.42
C ALA A 281 -17.56 -24.31 -28.13
N GLN A 282 -16.81 -23.70 -27.21
CA GLN A 282 -16.55 -24.23 -25.86
C GLN A 282 -17.72 -23.92 -24.90
N PRO A 283 -18.02 -24.79 -23.92
CA PRO A 283 -19.23 -24.69 -23.10
C PRO A 283 -19.16 -23.55 -22.06
N VAL A 284 -20.21 -22.72 -22.05
CA VAL A 284 -20.38 -21.57 -21.15
C VAL A 284 -20.68 -22.04 -19.72
N ALA A 285 -19.78 -21.76 -18.78
CA ALA A 285 -20.00 -22.02 -17.36
C ALA A 285 -21.21 -21.21 -16.82
N THR A 286 -22.17 -21.90 -16.21
CA THR A 286 -23.46 -21.32 -15.84
C THR A 286 -23.36 -20.26 -14.72
N ARG A 287 -24.12 -19.17 -14.91
CA ARG A 287 -24.30 -17.97 -14.05
C ARG A 287 -24.42 -18.22 -12.54
N LYS A 288 -24.80 -19.43 -12.12
CA LYS A 288 -25.02 -19.81 -10.71
C LYS A 288 -23.72 -19.95 -9.91
N ARG A 289 -22.59 -20.30 -10.54
CA ARG A 289 -21.31 -20.53 -9.82
C ARG A 289 -20.60 -19.22 -9.44
N ILE A 290 -20.71 -18.21 -10.29
CA ILE A 290 -20.12 -16.87 -10.10
C ILE A 290 -20.76 -16.14 -8.90
N ARG A 291 -22.09 -16.28 -8.73
CA ARG A 291 -22.84 -15.61 -7.65
C ARG A 291 -22.42 -16.07 -6.24
N LYS A 292 -22.07 -17.36 -6.08
CA LYS A 292 -21.63 -17.92 -4.78
C LYS A 292 -20.26 -17.40 -4.33
N TYR A 293 -19.38 -17.01 -5.25
CA TYR A 293 -18.06 -16.47 -4.92
C TYR A 293 -18.13 -14.99 -4.54
N SER A 294 -18.89 -14.18 -5.29
CA SER A 294 -19.07 -12.75 -5.00
C SER A 294 -19.73 -12.52 -3.63
N GLU A 295 -20.74 -13.33 -3.26
CA GLU A 295 -21.41 -13.25 -1.96
C GLU A 295 -20.47 -13.60 -0.79
N ARG A 296 -19.46 -14.45 -1.02
CA ARG A 296 -18.46 -14.82 -0.01
C ARG A 296 -17.47 -13.67 0.28
N ILE A 297 -17.12 -12.88 -0.74
CA ILE A 297 -16.24 -11.70 -0.60
C ILE A 297 -16.95 -10.55 0.13
N THR A 298 -18.21 -10.26 -0.18
CA THR A 298 -18.98 -9.23 0.55
C THR A 298 -19.16 -9.59 2.02
N LYS A 299 -19.35 -10.88 2.34
CA LYS A 299 -19.49 -11.36 3.73
C LYS A 299 -18.18 -11.23 4.53
N ILE A 300 -17.02 -11.42 3.89
CA ILE A 300 -15.69 -11.18 4.50
C ILE A 300 -15.45 -9.68 4.74
N GLY A 301 -15.88 -8.83 3.78
CA GLY A 301 -15.79 -7.37 3.89
C GLY A 301 -16.67 -6.78 5.01
N LEU A 302 -17.90 -7.28 5.17
CA LEU A 302 -18.79 -6.85 6.25
C LEU A 302 -18.29 -7.30 7.63
N ARG A 303 -17.77 -8.54 7.78
CA ARG A 303 -17.19 -8.99 9.06
C ARG A 303 -16.03 -8.11 9.53
N ARG A 304 -15.18 -7.63 8.61
CA ARG A 304 -14.10 -6.69 8.96
C ARG A 304 -14.61 -5.29 9.35
N LYS A 305 -15.76 -4.85 8.85
CA LYS A 305 -16.37 -3.56 9.23
C LYS A 305 -17.09 -3.64 10.59
N VAL A 306 -17.72 -4.77 10.91
CA VAL A 306 -18.37 -4.99 12.22
C VAL A 306 -17.33 -5.09 13.33
N LEU A 307 -16.25 -5.87 13.12
CA LEU A 307 -15.15 -5.98 14.10
C LEU A 307 -14.39 -4.66 14.35
N LYS A 308 -14.46 -3.70 13.41
CA LYS A 308 -13.85 -2.37 13.56
C LYS A 308 -14.77 -1.36 14.25
N LYS A 309 -16.09 -1.62 14.29
CA LYS A 309 -17.09 -0.77 14.95
C LYS A 309 -17.29 -1.14 16.42
N GLU A 310 -17.05 -2.40 16.81
CA GLU A 310 -17.21 -2.87 18.19
C GLU A 310 -16.06 -2.49 19.14
N GLY A 311 -14.99 -1.85 18.64
CA GLY A 311 -13.84 -1.44 19.45
C GLY A 311 -13.88 0.03 19.95
N SER A 312 -14.96 0.78 19.71
CA SER A 312 -14.96 2.24 19.92
C SER A 312 -16.33 2.79 20.34
N THR A 313 -16.96 2.22 21.36
CA THR A 313 -18.00 2.92 22.16
C THR A 313 -18.20 2.18 23.49
N GLY A 314 -17.44 2.57 24.51
CA GLY A 314 -17.77 2.33 25.91
C GLY A 314 -18.07 3.69 26.56
N HIS A 315 -19.36 4.03 26.61
CA HIS A 315 -19.96 5.12 27.38
C HIS A 315 -19.72 4.92 28.89
N ASN A 316 -19.65 6.00 29.68
CA ASN A 316 -20.56 6.10 30.81
C ASN A 316 -20.82 7.57 31.25
N PRO A 317 -22.09 7.98 31.39
CA PRO A 317 -22.51 9.29 31.90
C PRO A 317 -22.96 9.26 33.38
N MET A 318 -23.13 10.47 33.93
CA MET A 318 -23.87 10.89 35.14
C MET A 318 -23.31 10.59 36.55
N VAL A 319 -23.12 11.66 37.35
CA VAL A 319 -23.82 11.89 38.64
C VAL A 319 -23.98 13.41 38.88
N LEU A 320 -25.16 13.78 39.38
CA LEU A 320 -25.62 15.09 39.89
C LEU A 320 -24.79 15.62 41.06
N GLU A 321 -24.56 16.94 41.10
CA GLU A 321 -25.07 17.92 42.08
C GLU A 321 -24.78 19.34 41.57
#